data_AF-S7UC22-F1
#
_entry.id   AF-S7UC22-F1
#
_cell.length_a   1.000
_cell.length_b   1.000
_cell.length_c   1.000
_cell.angle_alpha   90.00
_cell.angle_beta   90.00
_cell.angle_gamma   90.00
#
_symmetry.space_group_name_H-M   'P 1'
#
loop_
_entity.id
_entity.type
_entity.pdbx_description
1 polymer ?
#
loop_
_entity_poly.entity_id
_entity_poly.type
_entity_poly.pdbx_seq_one_letter_code
_entity_poly.pdbx_strand_id
1 'polypeptide(L)'
;MFVVRTNGLFTWNEKNGKNRSEDSSLEKRENSVYQGDSIMVYDGIILSLLIGWFRGGSLKGLANMKLRGGWLFPLLLAVQFIVFFLQERIEWIAKMSNVIFLLVYITGLAFLWLNRHQPGFPVIFAGVLLNFIVMAVNGGRMPVSIEAAQFLGREYIEALKAGLYGKHQAITSDTLLPFLGDIIPLSPPYPRQQVISIGDVVMNVGAFLFIQHLMLSAPRHRADDAEETTGAPANQ
;
A
#
# COMPACT_ATOMS: atom_id res chain seq x y z
N MET A 1 -20.65 22.94 -41.17
CA MET A 1 -19.89 24.18 -41.44
C MET A 1 -18.67 24.16 -40.54
N PHE A 2 -17.50 23.88 -41.10
CA PHE A 2 -16.22 23.90 -40.40
C PHE A 2 -15.80 25.35 -40.15
N VAL A 3 -15.31 25.67 -38.95
CA VAL A 3 -14.38 26.79 -38.76
C VAL A 3 -13.29 26.35 -37.80
N VAL A 4 -12.13 26.03 -38.37
CA VAL A 4 -10.83 26.09 -37.70
C VAL A 4 -10.30 27.50 -37.93
N ARG A 5 -9.89 28.21 -36.87
CA ARG A 5 -8.87 29.25 -36.98
C ARG A 5 -8.08 29.41 -35.68
N THR A 6 -6.78 29.51 -35.90
CA THR A 6 -5.64 29.44 -34.99
C THR A 6 -5.21 30.80 -34.42
N ASN A 7 -4.52 30.72 -33.28
CA ASN A 7 -3.42 31.55 -32.77
C ASN A 7 -3.63 33.03 -32.42
N GLY A 8 -3.37 33.32 -31.14
CA GLY A 8 -2.49 34.40 -30.72
C GLY A 8 -3.14 35.50 -29.91
N LEU A 9 -2.84 35.56 -28.61
CA LEU A 9 -2.26 36.73 -27.94
C LEU A 9 -2.09 36.45 -26.45
N PHE A 10 -0.84 36.28 -26.06
CA PHE A 10 -0.37 36.42 -24.68
C PHE A 10 -0.72 37.83 -24.20
N THR A 11 -1.76 37.98 -23.37
CA THR A 11 -1.92 39.17 -22.54
C THR A 11 -1.31 38.88 -21.18
N TRP A 12 -0.11 39.39 -20.97
CA TRP A 12 0.54 39.44 -19.66
C TRP A 12 -0.27 40.40 -18.77
N ASN A 13 -1.12 39.86 -17.91
CA ASN A 13 -1.87 40.63 -16.92
C ASN A 13 -1.08 40.65 -15.61
N GLU A 14 -0.70 41.84 -15.19
CA GLU A 14 0.12 42.17 -14.03
C GLU A 14 -0.69 42.03 -12.71
N LYS A 15 -1.36 40.87 -12.53
CA LYS A 15 -2.08 40.47 -11.32
C LYS A 15 -1.60 39.14 -10.72
N ASN A 16 -0.38 38.72 -11.08
CA ASN A 16 0.19 37.42 -10.69
C ASN A 16 0.82 37.39 -9.28
N GLY A 17 0.25 38.12 -8.32
CA GLY A 17 0.62 38.02 -6.90
C GLY A 17 -0.30 37.10 -6.08
N LYS A 18 -1.55 36.89 -6.53
CA LYS A 18 -2.59 36.20 -5.75
C LYS A 18 -2.94 34.78 -6.24
N ASN A 19 -2.73 34.48 -7.53
CA ASN A 19 -3.07 33.16 -8.09
C ASN A 19 -2.06 32.06 -7.75
N ARG A 20 -0.80 32.39 -7.43
CA ARG A 20 0.22 31.36 -7.13
C ARG A 20 -0.05 30.63 -5.81
N SER A 21 -0.65 31.30 -4.82
CA SER A 21 -1.01 30.68 -3.55
C SER A 21 -2.30 29.86 -3.63
N GLU A 22 -3.25 30.28 -4.46
CA GLU A 22 -4.49 29.52 -4.70
C GLU A 22 -4.20 28.29 -5.56
N ASP A 23 -3.50 28.43 -6.70
CA ASP A 23 -3.09 27.28 -7.53
C ASP A 23 -2.23 26.29 -6.75
N SER A 24 -1.25 26.74 -5.97
CA SER A 24 -0.45 25.82 -5.14
C SER A 24 -1.22 25.20 -3.98
N SER A 25 -2.29 25.85 -3.50
CA SER A 25 -3.20 25.28 -2.51
C SER A 25 -4.18 24.28 -3.12
N LEU A 26 -4.62 24.52 -4.36
CA LEU A 26 -5.48 23.64 -5.13
C LEU A 26 -4.69 22.41 -5.62
N GLU A 27 -3.47 22.60 -6.10
CA GLU A 27 -2.54 21.54 -6.51
C GLU A 27 -2.05 20.73 -5.28
N LYS A 28 -1.88 21.35 -4.10
CA LYS A 28 -1.67 20.61 -2.83
C LYS A 28 -2.90 19.83 -2.38
N ARG A 29 -4.10 20.37 -2.59
CA ARG A 29 -5.37 19.70 -2.24
C ARG A 29 -5.62 18.52 -3.17
N GLU A 30 -5.42 18.70 -4.46
CA GLU A 30 -5.51 17.66 -5.48
C GLU A 30 -4.50 16.54 -5.21
N ASN A 31 -3.24 16.87 -4.93
CA ASN A 31 -2.23 15.87 -4.53
C ASN A 31 -2.52 15.20 -3.18
N SER A 32 -3.20 15.88 -2.24
CA SER A 32 -3.62 15.29 -0.95
C SER A 32 -4.73 14.26 -1.12
N VAL A 33 -5.58 14.40 -2.14
CA VAL A 33 -6.71 13.50 -2.40
C VAL A 33 -6.22 12.14 -2.89
N TYR A 34 -5.10 12.06 -3.62
CA TYR A 34 -4.54 10.81 -4.17
C TYR A 34 -3.66 10.00 -3.21
N GLN A 35 -3.54 10.43 -1.95
CA GLN A 35 -2.55 9.91 -1.00
C GLN A 35 -3.19 9.04 0.10
N GLY A 36 -3.98 8.02 -0.28
CA GLY A 36 -4.68 7.14 0.68
C GLY A 36 -4.11 5.73 0.80
N ASP A 37 -3.86 5.05 -0.30
CA ASP A 37 -3.94 3.58 -0.28
C ASP A 37 -2.64 2.86 0.15
N SER A 38 -1.49 3.50 -0.04
CA SER A 38 -0.18 2.83 0.13
C SER A 38 0.35 2.86 1.56
N ILE A 39 -0.41 3.45 2.48
CA ILE A 39 0.14 4.03 3.70
C ILE A 39 0.01 3.11 4.92
N MET A 40 -1.06 2.31 5.02
CA MET A 40 -1.32 1.41 6.15
C MET A 40 -0.22 0.36 6.35
N VAL A 41 0.27 -0.22 5.25
CA VAL A 41 1.26 -1.30 5.29
C VAL A 41 2.55 -0.82 5.96
N TYR A 42 2.96 0.44 5.74
CA TYR A 42 4.12 1.02 6.42
C TYR A 42 3.92 1.12 7.92
N ASP A 43 2.74 1.56 8.37
CA ASP A 43 2.44 1.69 9.79
C ASP A 43 2.45 0.31 10.48
N GLY A 44 1.90 -0.72 9.83
CA GLY A 44 1.94 -2.11 10.31
C GLY A 44 3.37 -2.67 10.38
N ILE A 45 4.21 -2.37 9.39
CA ILE A 45 5.64 -2.75 9.40
C ILE A 45 6.36 -2.06 10.56
N ILE A 46 6.19 -0.74 10.73
CA ILE A 46 6.82 0.02 11.81
C ILE A 46 6.39 -0.52 13.18
N LEU A 47 5.09 -0.72 13.38
CA LEU A 47 4.57 -1.28 14.63
C LEU A 47 5.13 -2.68 14.91
N SER A 48 5.21 -3.53 13.89
CA SER A 48 5.82 -4.85 14.05
C SER A 48 7.29 -4.76 14.41
N LEU A 49 8.06 -3.89 13.75
CA LEU A 49 9.47 -3.69 14.08
C LEU A 49 9.67 -3.21 15.52
N LEU A 50 8.85 -2.25 15.98
CA LEU A 50 8.89 -1.76 17.36
C LEU A 50 8.58 -2.87 18.36
N ILE A 51 7.50 -3.62 18.17
CA ILE A 51 7.12 -4.72 19.06
C ILE A 51 8.20 -5.81 19.05
N GLY A 52 8.74 -6.14 17.88
CA GLY A 52 9.80 -7.15 17.75
C GLY A 52 11.08 -6.71 18.47
N TRP A 53 11.41 -5.41 18.43
CA TRP A 53 12.54 -4.85 19.15
C TRP A 53 12.35 -4.91 20.68
N PHE A 54 11.17 -4.51 21.17
CA PHE A 54 10.83 -4.64 22.61
C PHE A 54 10.85 -6.09 23.11
N ARG A 55 10.62 -7.06 22.22
CA ARG A 55 10.71 -8.51 22.53
C ARG A 55 12.15 -9.05 22.45
N GLY A 56 13.15 -8.19 22.27
CA GLY A 56 14.56 -8.58 22.18
C GLY A 56 14.95 -9.16 20.82
N GLY A 57 14.20 -8.87 19.76
CA GLY A 57 14.50 -9.27 18.39
C GLY A 57 15.59 -8.41 17.73
N SER A 58 16.18 -8.93 16.66
CA SER A 58 17.25 -8.28 15.92
C SER A 58 16.90 -8.09 14.44
N LEU A 59 17.28 -6.95 13.86
CA LEU A 59 17.13 -6.69 12.42
C LEU A 59 18.03 -7.57 11.53
N LYS A 60 19.02 -8.27 12.12
CA LYS A 60 19.90 -9.20 11.37
C LYS A 60 19.10 -10.31 10.66
N GLY A 61 17.96 -10.71 11.21
CA GLY A 61 17.08 -11.71 10.58
C GLY A 61 16.46 -11.21 9.27
N LEU A 62 16.15 -9.91 9.18
CA LEU A 62 15.64 -9.31 7.93
C LEU A 62 16.72 -9.29 6.84
N ALA A 63 17.98 -9.01 7.20
CA ALA A 63 19.08 -8.94 6.24
C ALA A 63 19.44 -10.31 5.63
N ASN A 64 19.23 -11.40 6.37
CA ASN A 64 19.56 -12.76 5.93
C ASN A 64 18.39 -13.50 5.27
N MET A 65 17.26 -12.81 5.06
CA MET A 65 16.06 -13.39 4.49
C MET A 65 16.29 -13.81 3.03
N LYS A 66 16.01 -15.08 2.72
CA LYS A 66 16.08 -15.61 1.35
C LYS A 66 14.66 -15.87 0.82
N LEU A 67 14.18 -15.00 -0.05
CA LEU A 67 12.92 -15.17 -0.77
C LEU A 67 13.19 -15.58 -2.22
N ARG A 68 12.47 -16.61 -2.68
CA ARG A 68 12.49 -17.00 -4.09
C ARG A 68 11.80 -15.92 -4.91
N GLY A 69 12.52 -15.34 -5.88
CA GLY A 69 12.00 -14.24 -6.69
C GLY A 69 11.92 -12.91 -5.94
N GLY A 70 12.79 -12.65 -4.96
CA GLY A 70 12.79 -11.39 -4.19
C GLY A 70 12.86 -10.12 -5.06
N TRP A 71 13.39 -10.20 -6.28
CA TRP A 71 13.40 -9.11 -7.28
C TRP A 71 12.00 -8.75 -7.81
N LEU A 72 10.99 -9.61 -7.63
CA LEU A 72 9.60 -9.32 -8.00
C LEU A 72 9.02 -8.17 -7.17
N PHE A 73 9.45 -8.00 -5.92
CA PHE A 73 8.97 -6.91 -5.07
C PHE A 73 9.28 -5.52 -5.66
N PRO A 74 10.56 -5.17 -5.94
CA PRO A 74 10.87 -3.89 -6.58
C PRO A 74 10.30 -3.78 -7.99
N LEU A 75 10.17 -4.87 -8.74
CA LEU A 75 9.51 -4.85 -10.05
C LEU A 75 8.03 -4.44 -9.92
N LEU A 76 7.26 -5.11 -9.07
CA LEU A 76 5.83 -4.82 -8.89
C LEU A 76 5.61 -3.39 -8.39
N LEU A 77 6.49 -2.90 -7.51
CA LEU A 77 6.46 -1.52 -7.05
C LEU A 77 6.75 -0.53 -8.19
N ALA A 78 7.76 -0.81 -9.01
CA ALA A 78 8.08 0.02 -10.18
C ALA A 78 6.93 0.07 -11.18
N VAL A 79 6.28 -1.08 -11.47
CA VAL A 79 5.10 -1.13 -12.34
C VAL A 79 3.97 -0.27 -11.77
N GLN A 80 3.68 -0.35 -10.47
CA GLN A 80 2.65 0.48 -9.84
C GLN A 80 2.96 1.97 -9.96
N PHE A 81 4.21 2.39 -9.70
CA PHE A 81 4.61 3.79 -9.88
C PHE A 81 4.49 4.25 -11.33
N ILE A 82 4.94 3.45 -12.29
CA ILE A 82 4.84 3.78 -13.71
C ILE A 82 3.37 3.97 -14.12
N VAL A 83 2.49 3.05 -13.73
CA VAL A 83 1.05 3.18 -14.02
C VAL A 83 0.50 4.45 -13.36
N PHE A 84 0.83 4.71 -12.09
CA PHE A 84 0.37 5.90 -11.39
C PHE A 84 0.79 7.20 -12.09
N PHE A 85 2.05 7.34 -12.50
CA PHE A 85 2.54 8.56 -13.15
C PHE A 85 2.06 8.74 -14.60
N LEU A 86 1.79 7.63 -15.31
CA LEU A 86 1.47 7.68 -16.73
C LEU A 86 -0.02 7.59 -17.04
N GLN A 87 -0.86 7.05 -16.14
CA GLN A 87 -2.30 6.91 -16.38
C GLN A 87 -2.99 8.26 -16.62
N GLU A 88 -2.50 9.35 -16.01
CA GLU A 88 -3.04 10.70 -16.21
C GLU A 88 -2.59 11.34 -17.53
N ARG A 89 -1.50 10.85 -18.12
CA ARG A 89 -0.86 11.43 -19.32
C ARG A 89 -1.17 10.66 -20.59
N ILE A 90 -1.51 9.37 -20.47
CA ILE A 90 -1.64 8.44 -21.59
C ILE A 90 -2.96 7.66 -21.45
N GLU A 91 -3.95 8.02 -22.27
CA GLU A 91 -5.30 7.41 -22.22
C GLU A 91 -5.30 5.88 -22.35
N TRP A 92 -4.39 5.32 -23.15
CA TRP A 92 -4.30 3.86 -23.31
C TRP A 92 -3.88 3.17 -22.01
N ILE A 93 -2.99 3.79 -21.22
CA ILE A 93 -2.59 3.28 -19.90
C ILE A 93 -3.76 3.36 -18.93
N ALA A 94 -4.53 4.46 -18.95
CA ALA A 94 -5.75 4.58 -18.14
C ALA A 94 -6.78 3.48 -18.46
N LYS A 95 -6.93 3.11 -19.74
CA LYS A 95 -7.84 2.03 -20.16
C LYS A 95 -7.35 0.64 -19.74
N MET A 96 -6.03 0.44 -19.70
CA MET A 96 -5.42 -0.85 -19.33
C MET A 96 -5.08 -0.97 -17.84
N SER A 97 -5.19 0.11 -17.06
CA SER A 97 -4.74 0.16 -15.66
C SER A 97 -5.37 -0.94 -14.81
N ASN A 98 -6.68 -1.16 -14.90
CA ASN A 98 -7.38 -2.24 -14.20
C ASN A 98 -6.78 -3.62 -14.51
N VAL A 99 -6.51 -3.90 -15.78
CA VAL A 99 -5.90 -5.18 -16.21
C VAL A 99 -4.48 -5.31 -15.67
N ILE A 100 -3.69 -4.22 -15.73
CA ILE A 100 -2.33 -4.19 -15.19
C ILE A 100 -2.37 -4.45 -13.67
N PHE A 101 -3.28 -3.83 -12.93
CA PHE A 101 -3.42 -4.06 -11.50
C PHE A 101 -3.83 -5.51 -11.19
N LEU A 102 -4.75 -6.11 -11.94
CA LEU A 102 -5.07 -7.53 -11.78
C LEU A 102 -3.85 -8.43 -12.02
N LEU A 103 -3.02 -8.13 -13.03
CA LEU A 103 -1.78 -8.86 -13.28
C LEU A 103 -0.76 -8.67 -12.15
N VAL A 104 -0.67 -7.47 -11.56
CA VAL A 104 0.15 -7.20 -10.37
C VAL A 104 -0.31 -8.07 -9.19
N TYR A 105 -1.61 -8.16 -8.93
CA TYR A 105 -2.16 -9.02 -7.88
C TYR A 105 -1.88 -10.50 -8.14
N ILE A 106 -2.11 -10.99 -9.36
CA ILE A 106 -1.83 -12.39 -9.75
C ILE A 106 -0.34 -12.70 -9.53
N THR A 107 0.54 -11.80 -9.95
CA THR A 107 1.99 -11.97 -9.77
C THR A 107 2.38 -11.96 -8.30
N GLY A 108 1.79 -11.08 -7.49
CA GLY A 108 1.97 -11.03 -6.04
C GLY A 108 1.48 -12.32 -5.35
N LEU A 109 0.31 -12.83 -5.73
CA LEU A 109 -0.22 -14.10 -5.25
C LEU A 109 0.70 -15.27 -5.61
N ALA A 110 1.19 -15.32 -6.85
CA ALA A 110 2.15 -16.34 -7.28
C ALA A 110 3.46 -16.28 -6.48
N PHE A 111 3.97 -15.07 -6.21
CA PHE A 111 5.14 -14.85 -5.37
C PHE A 111 4.93 -15.35 -3.94
N LEU A 112 3.80 -14.99 -3.33
CA LEU A 112 3.44 -15.42 -1.98
C LEU A 112 3.29 -16.95 -1.92
N TRP A 113 2.67 -17.55 -2.93
CA TRP A 113 2.52 -19.00 -3.04
C TRP A 113 3.86 -19.74 -3.19
N LEU A 114 4.78 -19.19 -3.97
CA LEU A 114 6.14 -19.72 -4.15
C LEU A 114 6.92 -19.73 -2.83
N ASN A 115 6.61 -18.79 -1.94
CA ASN A 115 7.25 -18.61 -0.64
C ASN A 115 6.34 -19.00 0.54
N ARG A 116 5.27 -19.79 0.31
CA ARG A 116 4.26 -20.15 1.33
C ARG A 116 4.78 -20.88 2.57
N HIS A 117 5.99 -21.42 2.51
CA HIS A 117 6.65 -22.05 3.64
C HIS A 117 7.16 -21.04 4.68
N GLN A 118 7.28 -19.76 4.30
CA GLN A 118 7.67 -18.69 5.22
C GLN A 118 6.53 -18.39 6.21
N PRO A 119 6.82 -18.22 7.51
CA PRO A 119 5.82 -17.82 8.48
C PRO A 119 5.11 -16.51 8.08
N GLY A 120 3.81 -16.43 8.31
CA GLY A 120 3.00 -15.27 7.92
C GLY A 120 2.61 -15.20 6.44
N PHE A 121 3.38 -15.75 5.51
CA PHE A 121 3.07 -15.69 4.06
C PHE A 121 1.72 -16.30 3.70
N PRO A 122 1.29 -17.45 4.24
CA PRO A 122 -0.06 -17.97 3.99
C PRO A 122 -1.18 -17.02 4.43
N VAL A 123 -0.96 -16.27 5.51
CA VAL A 123 -1.94 -15.29 6.02
C VAL A 123 -1.96 -14.06 5.10
N ILE A 124 -0.80 -13.56 4.70
CA ILE A 124 -0.70 -12.47 3.70
C ILE A 124 -1.40 -12.89 2.40
N PHE A 125 -1.12 -14.11 1.92
CA PHE A 125 -1.74 -14.67 0.73
C PHE A 125 -3.27 -14.69 0.85
N ALA A 126 -3.82 -15.14 1.97
CA ALA A 126 -5.26 -15.15 2.18
C ALA A 126 -5.86 -13.74 2.09
N GLY A 127 -5.25 -12.74 2.73
CA GLY A 127 -5.71 -11.36 2.67
C GLY A 127 -5.63 -10.76 1.26
N VAL A 128 -4.50 -10.96 0.56
CA VAL A 128 -4.34 -10.53 -0.85
C VAL A 128 -5.36 -11.23 -1.75
N LEU A 129 -5.64 -12.51 -1.51
CA LEU A 129 -6.59 -13.29 -2.31
C LEU A 129 -8.01 -12.77 -2.11
N LEU A 130 -8.41 -12.43 -0.89
CA LEU A 130 -9.71 -11.80 -0.62
C LEU A 130 -9.87 -10.51 -1.43
N ASN A 131 -8.89 -9.61 -1.35
CA ASN A 131 -8.91 -8.35 -2.08
C ASN A 131 -8.92 -8.57 -3.60
N PHE A 132 -8.11 -9.53 -4.09
CA PHE A 132 -8.10 -9.90 -5.50
C PHE A 132 -9.46 -10.38 -5.99
N ILE A 133 -10.13 -11.27 -5.25
CA ILE A 133 -11.44 -11.80 -5.63
C ILE A 133 -12.44 -10.66 -5.78
N VAL A 134 -12.52 -9.76 -4.80
CA VAL A 134 -13.44 -8.61 -4.82
C VAL A 134 -13.14 -7.71 -6.01
N MET A 135 -11.87 -7.35 -6.24
CA MET A 135 -11.49 -6.53 -7.38
C MET A 135 -11.83 -7.20 -8.70
N ALA A 136 -11.51 -8.49 -8.85
CA ALA A 136 -11.72 -9.23 -10.09
C ALA A 136 -13.19 -9.33 -10.49
N VAL A 137 -14.09 -9.61 -9.53
CA VAL A 137 -15.54 -9.70 -9.81
C VAL A 137 -16.21 -8.34 -10.01
N ASN A 138 -15.55 -7.24 -9.61
CA ASN A 138 -16.04 -5.86 -9.79
C ASN A 138 -15.27 -5.09 -10.89
N GLY A 139 -14.81 -5.78 -11.94
CA GLY A 139 -14.22 -5.12 -13.12
C GLY A 139 -12.78 -4.60 -12.92
N GLY A 140 -12.07 -5.16 -11.94
CA GLY A 140 -10.69 -4.78 -11.58
C GLY A 140 -10.60 -3.58 -10.65
N ARG A 141 -11.72 -3.19 -10.00
CA ARG A 141 -11.79 -2.05 -9.09
C ARG A 141 -12.22 -2.48 -7.70
N MET A 142 -11.63 -1.84 -6.70
CA MET A 142 -11.94 -2.05 -5.29
C MET A 142 -13.18 -1.22 -4.91
N PRO A 143 -14.28 -1.87 -4.47
CA PRO A 143 -15.45 -1.16 -3.99
C PRO A 143 -15.19 -0.51 -2.63
N VAL A 144 -15.60 0.75 -2.46
CA VAL A 144 -15.42 1.54 -1.25
C VAL A 144 -16.77 2.01 -0.72
N SER A 145 -16.98 1.85 0.58
CA SER A 145 -18.16 2.37 1.27
C SER A 145 -18.10 3.89 1.35
N ILE A 146 -19.05 4.57 0.71
CA ILE A 146 -19.22 6.03 0.80
C ILE A 146 -19.45 6.44 2.27
N GLU A 147 -20.22 5.67 3.02
CA GLU A 147 -20.51 5.92 4.43
C GLU A 147 -19.24 5.86 5.27
N ALA A 148 -18.43 4.82 5.08
CA ALA A 148 -17.15 4.71 5.76
C ALA A 148 -16.18 5.82 5.32
N ALA A 149 -16.24 6.26 4.07
CA ALA A 149 -15.36 7.29 3.53
C ALA A 149 -15.77 8.74 3.82
N GLN A 150 -16.91 8.98 4.51
CA GLN A 150 -17.43 10.35 4.69
C GLN A 150 -16.42 11.31 5.35
N PHE A 151 -15.58 10.79 6.23
CA PHE A 151 -14.57 11.59 6.94
C PHE A 151 -13.36 11.97 6.07
N LEU A 152 -13.21 11.39 4.87
CA LEU A 152 -12.14 11.71 3.91
C LEU A 152 -12.40 13.01 3.14
N GLY A 153 -13.58 13.60 3.30
CA GLY A 153 -13.95 14.88 2.70
C GLY A 153 -14.72 14.75 1.40
N ARG A 154 -15.36 15.86 1.01
CA ARG A 154 -16.33 15.90 -0.09
C ARG A 154 -15.71 15.59 -1.45
N GLU A 155 -14.52 16.12 -1.71
CA GLU A 155 -13.79 15.93 -2.98
C GLU A 155 -13.49 14.44 -3.23
N TYR A 156 -13.05 13.71 -2.21
CA TYR A 156 -12.83 12.26 -2.29
C TYR A 156 -14.13 11.51 -2.65
N ILE A 157 -15.23 11.85 -1.98
CA ILE A 157 -16.54 11.23 -2.24
C ILE A 157 -17.01 11.51 -3.68
N GLU A 158 -16.81 12.73 -4.19
CA GLU A 158 -17.18 13.11 -5.56
C GLU A 158 -16.32 12.36 -6.59
N ALA A 159 -15.01 12.26 -6.39
CA ALA A 159 -14.11 11.49 -7.25
C ALA A 159 -14.44 9.99 -7.27
N LEU A 160 -14.77 9.42 -6.10
CA LEU A 160 -15.15 8.02 -5.94
C LEU A 160 -16.47 7.70 -6.66
N LYS A 161 -17.47 8.60 -6.56
CA LYS A 161 -18.75 8.48 -7.26
C LYS A 161 -18.61 8.63 -8.78
N ALA A 162 -17.69 9.48 -9.23
CA ALA A 162 -17.39 9.65 -10.65
C ALA A 162 -16.60 8.47 -11.25
N GLY A 163 -16.10 7.55 -10.42
CA GLY A 163 -15.23 6.45 -10.86
C GLY A 163 -13.87 6.93 -11.38
N LEU A 164 -13.47 8.13 -10.98
CA LEU A 164 -12.22 8.79 -11.39
C LEU A 164 -11.07 8.52 -10.40
N TYR A 165 -11.35 7.88 -9.27
CA TYR A 165 -10.36 7.62 -8.24
C TYR A 165 -9.59 6.31 -8.47
N GLY A 166 -8.70 6.31 -9.45
CA GLY A 166 -7.75 5.21 -9.71
C GLY A 166 -8.41 3.83 -9.76
N LYS A 167 -7.99 2.94 -8.86
CA LYS A 167 -8.50 1.56 -8.75
C LYS A 167 -9.75 1.43 -7.86
N HIS A 168 -10.32 2.51 -7.33
CA HIS A 168 -11.46 2.45 -6.43
C HIS A 168 -12.75 2.89 -7.11
N GLN A 169 -13.87 2.34 -6.65
CA GLN A 169 -15.21 2.75 -7.05
C GLN A 169 -16.16 2.74 -5.86
N ALA A 170 -17.19 3.58 -5.87
CA ALA A 170 -18.20 3.52 -4.83
C ALA A 170 -18.96 2.18 -4.84
N ILE A 171 -19.31 1.67 -3.65
CA ILE A 171 -20.29 0.58 -3.51
C ILE A 171 -21.66 1.06 -4.01
N THR A 172 -22.28 0.24 -4.86
CA THR A 172 -23.62 0.43 -5.45
C THR A 172 -24.46 -0.84 -5.29
N SER A 173 -25.72 -0.82 -5.73
CA SER A 173 -26.59 -2.00 -5.78
C SER A 173 -26.03 -3.15 -6.62
N ASP A 174 -25.18 -2.84 -7.59
CA ASP A 174 -24.64 -3.82 -8.54
C ASP A 174 -23.29 -4.38 -8.07
N THR A 175 -22.76 -3.87 -6.96
CA THR A 175 -21.47 -4.31 -6.40
C THR A 175 -21.57 -5.73 -5.86
N LEU A 176 -20.65 -6.58 -6.29
CA LEU A 176 -20.53 -7.95 -5.80
C LEU A 176 -19.58 -8.00 -4.61
N LEU A 177 -19.92 -8.78 -3.58
CA LEU A 177 -19.14 -8.93 -2.35
C LEU A 177 -18.79 -7.60 -1.64
N PRO A 178 -19.76 -6.67 -1.45
CA PRO A 178 -19.48 -5.34 -0.89
C PRO A 178 -18.90 -5.38 0.53
N PHE A 179 -19.20 -6.44 1.30
CA PHE A 179 -18.68 -6.65 2.66
C PHE A 179 -17.18 -6.96 2.73
N LEU A 180 -16.54 -7.30 1.59
CA LEU A 180 -15.10 -7.49 1.49
C LEU A 180 -14.39 -6.28 0.85
N GLY A 181 -15.13 -5.25 0.45
CA GLY A 181 -14.57 -3.98 -0.02
C GLY A 181 -13.97 -3.15 1.12
N ASP A 182 -13.62 -1.91 0.82
CA ASP A 182 -13.13 -0.97 1.81
C ASP A 182 -14.32 -0.41 2.60
N ILE A 183 -14.54 -0.99 3.78
CA ILE A 183 -15.70 -0.68 4.64
C ILE A 183 -15.32 -0.31 6.06
N ILE A 184 -14.05 -0.47 6.46
CA ILE A 184 -13.58 -0.23 7.81
C ILE A 184 -12.94 1.18 7.87
N PRO A 185 -13.61 2.18 8.47
CA PRO A 185 -13.05 3.51 8.59
C PRO A 185 -11.89 3.52 9.59
N LEU A 186 -10.73 4.03 9.17
CA LEU A 186 -9.63 4.40 10.04
C LEU A 186 -9.55 5.91 10.16
N SER A 187 -10.00 6.42 11.30
CA SER A 187 -10.01 7.83 11.67
C SER A 187 -9.18 8.07 12.95
N PRO A 188 -8.96 9.33 13.37
CA PRO A 188 -8.32 9.62 14.65
C PRO A 188 -8.92 8.78 15.80
N PRO A 189 -8.10 8.22 16.70
CA PRO A 189 -6.69 8.53 16.97
C PRO A 189 -5.66 7.86 16.03
N TYR A 190 -6.10 7.07 15.03
CA TYR A 190 -5.18 6.56 14.01
C TYR A 190 -4.61 7.75 13.20
N PRO A 191 -3.29 7.82 12.98
CA PRO A 191 -2.63 9.01 12.44
C PRO A 191 -2.92 9.29 10.96
N ARG A 192 -3.55 8.35 10.24
CA ARG A 192 -3.92 8.50 8.84
C ARG A 192 -5.44 8.39 8.70
N GLN A 193 -5.98 8.96 7.64
CA GLN A 193 -7.40 8.87 7.32
C GLN A 193 -7.58 8.01 6.07
N GLN A 194 -8.19 6.83 6.21
CA GLN A 194 -8.39 5.88 5.12
C GLN A 194 -9.52 4.90 5.43
N VAL A 195 -10.09 4.27 4.42
CA VAL A 195 -11.00 3.13 4.61
C VAL A 195 -10.28 1.88 4.15
N ILE A 196 -10.33 0.81 4.94
CA ILE A 196 -9.61 -0.43 4.65
C ILE A 196 -10.59 -1.60 4.52
N SER A 197 -10.12 -2.66 3.88
CA SER A 197 -10.83 -3.92 3.73
C SER A 197 -10.49 -4.92 4.84
N ILE A 198 -11.30 -5.98 4.91
CA ILE A 198 -10.98 -7.16 5.74
C ILE A 198 -9.68 -7.81 5.25
N GLY A 199 -9.44 -7.84 3.94
CA GLY A 199 -8.20 -8.39 3.39
C GLY A 199 -6.96 -7.61 3.83
N ASP A 200 -7.04 -6.28 3.96
CA ASP A 200 -5.92 -5.46 4.46
C ASP A 200 -5.59 -5.78 5.92
N VAL A 201 -6.60 -5.99 6.76
CA VAL A 201 -6.39 -6.42 8.15
C VAL A 201 -5.66 -7.77 8.19
N VAL A 202 -6.14 -8.75 7.42
CA VAL A 202 -5.52 -10.08 7.33
C VAL A 202 -4.08 -9.98 6.80
N MET A 203 -3.84 -9.17 5.76
CA MET A 203 -2.50 -8.91 5.22
C MET A 203 -1.56 -8.34 6.28
N ASN A 204 -2.01 -7.33 7.04
CA ASN A 204 -1.21 -6.71 8.10
C ASN A 204 -0.90 -7.69 9.25
N VAL A 205 -1.85 -8.55 9.63
CA VAL A 205 -1.59 -9.62 10.60
C VAL A 205 -0.52 -10.58 10.08
N GLY A 206 -0.62 -11.01 8.82
CA GLY A 206 0.38 -11.88 8.21
C GLY A 206 1.76 -11.24 8.14
N ALA A 207 1.84 -9.96 7.75
CA ALA A 207 3.07 -9.19 7.73
C ALA A 207 3.68 -9.04 9.12
N PHE A 208 2.84 -8.76 10.13
CA PHE A 208 3.26 -8.70 11.52
C PHE A 208 3.89 -10.02 11.97
N LEU A 209 3.23 -11.16 11.72
CA LEU A 209 3.74 -12.49 12.08
C LEU A 209 5.09 -12.78 11.40
N PHE A 210 5.23 -12.43 10.14
CA PHE A 210 6.47 -12.62 9.39
C PHE A 210 7.62 -11.81 9.97
N ILE A 211 7.41 -10.51 10.22
CA ILE A 211 8.43 -9.63 10.79
C ILE A 211 8.82 -10.09 12.19
N GLN A 212 7.86 -10.44 13.05
CA GLN A 212 8.14 -11.00 14.37
C GLN A 212 9.00 -12.26 14.28
N HIS A 213 8.68 -13.17 13.36
CA HIS A 213 9.47 -14.38 13.14
C HIS A 213 10.91 -14.06 12.74
N LEU A 214 11.12 -13.16 11.76
CA LEU A 214 12.46 -12.78 11.32
C LEU A 214 13.27 -12.13 12.46
N MET A 215 12.65 -11.24 13.22
CA MET A 215 13.34 -10.53 14.31
C MET A 215 13.75 -11.46 15.44
N LEU A 216 12.92 -12.45 15.79
CA LEU A 216 13.19 -13.36 16.90
C LEU A 216 14.04 -14.58 16.52
N SER A 217 14.16 -14.90 15.24
CA SER A 217 14.94 -16.06 14.75
C SER A 217 16.41 -15.75 14.48
N ALA A 218 16.86 -14.51 14.68
CA ALA A 218 18.26 -14.15 14.53
C ALA A 218 19.11 -14.87 15.61
N PRO A 219 20.26 -15.49 15.24
CA PRO A 219 21.15 -16.12 16.21
C PRO A 219 21.58 -15.08 17.25
N ARG A 220 21.23 -15.28 18.53
CA ARG A 220 21.87 -14.56 19.63
C ARG A 220 23.35 -14.90 19.56
N HIS A 221 24.22 -13.90 19.63
CA HIS A 221 25.63 -14.13 19.92
C HIS A 221 25.69 -14.83 21.28
N ARG A 222 25.84 -16.14 21.26
CA ARG A 222 26.16 -16.96 22.43
C ARG A 222 27.69 -17.02 22.52
N ALA A 223 28.30 -15.84 22.61
CA ALA A 223 29.74 -15.67 22.41
C ALA A 223 30.43 -14.83 23.50
N ASP A 224 29.81 -14.61 24.67
CA ASP A 224 30.50 -13.96 25.80
C ASP A 224 30.47 -14.78 27.11
N ASP A 225 29.68 -15.87 27.21
CA ASP A 225 29.55 -16.64 28.48
C ASP A 225 30.44 -17.90 28.55
N ALA A 226 31.32 -18.13 27.57
CA ALA A 226 32.12 -19.36 27.49
C ALA A 226 33.62 -19.18 27.79
N GLU A 227 34.11 -17.95 28.00
CA GLU A 227 35.52 -17.70 28.33
C GLU A 227 35.82 -17.53 29.82
N GLU A 228 34.81 -17.50 30.71
CA GLU A 228 35.01 -17.26 32.15
C GLU A 228 35.00 -18.53 33.03
N THR A 229 35.28 -19.73 32.49
CA THR A 229 35.35 -20.96 33.31
C THR A 229 36.61 -21.82 33.17
N THR A 230 37.70 -21.31 32.57
CA THR A 230 38.99 -22.04 32.51
C THR A 230 40.19 -21.33 33.14
N GLY A 231 39.99 -20.23 33.86
CA GLY A 231 41.09 -19.46 34.45
C GLY A 231 41.01 -19.30 35.97
N ALA A 232 41.19 -20.38 36.74
CA ALA A 232 41.54 -20.27 38.16
C ALA A 232 42.84 -21.07 38.44
N PRO A 233 43.76 -20.53 39.27
CA PRO A 233 45.17 -20.93 39.25
C PRO A 233 45.44 -22.13 40.16
N ALA A 234 46.27 -23.06 39.70
CA ALA A 234 46.87 -24.07 40.56
C ALA A 234 48.21 -23.54 41.08
N ASN A 235 48.19 -22.97 42.28
CA ASN A 235 49.35 -22.91 43.17
C ASN A 235 49.50 -24.29 43.83
N GLN A 236 50.62 -24.98 43.59
CA GLN A 236 51.45 -25.73 44.55
C GLN A 236 52.61 -26.40 43.84
#